data_AF-L1I989-F1
#
_entry.id   AF-L1I989-F1
#
_cell.length_a   1.000
_cell.length_b   1.000
_cell.length_c   1.000
_cell.angle_alpha   90.00
_cell.angle_beta   90.00
_cell.angle_gamma   90.00
#
_symmetry.space_group_name_H-M   'P 1'
#
loop_
_entity.id
_entity.type
_entity.pdbx_description
1 polymer ?
#
loop_
_entity_poly.entity_id
_entity_poly.type
_entity_poly.pdbx_seq_one_letter_code
_entity_poly.pdbx_strand_id
1 'polypeptide(L)' 'SEKSDVWAYGVTCWEILTSGMTPYYPMTDPTVIGYVCGGGRLPREHLLGRCPDGLWALLESCWATREEDRPRFAEL' A
#
# COMPACT_ATOMS: atom_id res chain seq x y z
N SER A 1 13.79 8.14 -1.30
CA SER A 1 13.54 9.31 -0.42
C SER A 1 12.63 8.85 0.71
N GLU A 2 12.47 9.59 1.81
CA GLU A 2 11.57 9.17 2.91
C GLU A 2 10.15 8.79 2.39
N LYS A 3 9.62 9.55 1.43
CA LYS A 3 8.29 9.30 0.84
C LYS A 3 8.18 8.01 0.01
N SER A 4 9.30 7.50 -0.54
CA SER A 4 9.29 6.17 -1.18
C SER A 4 9.30 5.06 -0.14
N ASP A 5 9.95 5.29 1.00
CA ASP A 5 10.02 4.32 2.09
C ASP A 5 8.67 4.20 2.80
N VAL A 6 7.92 5.30 2.93
CA VAL A 6 6.52 5.29 3.42
C VAL A 6 5.60 4.47 2.52
N TRP A 7 5.78 4.54 1.20
CA TRP A 7 5.03 3.69 0.27
C TRP A 7 5.34 2.21 0.50
N ALA A 8 6.63 1.87 0.57
CA ALA A 8 7.09 0.51 0.81
C ALA A 8 6.60 -0.02 2.16
N TYR A 9 6.60 0.82 3.20
CA TYR A 9 6.02 0.49 4.51
C TYR A 9 4.54 0.08 4.39
N GLY A 10 3.74 0.83 3.63
CA GLY A 10 2.34 0.47 3.39
C GLY A 10 2.20 -0.91 2.74
N VAL A 11 3.05 -1.21 1.73
CA VAL A 11 3.09 -2.54 1.09
C VAL A 11 3.46 -3.63 2.10
N THR A 12 4.49 -3.42 2.92
CA THR A 12 4.91 -4.36 3.97
C THR A 12 3.79 -4.63 4.98
N CYS A 13 3.06 -3.59 5.41
CA CYS A 13 1.91 -3.77 6.30
C CYS A 13 0.81 -4.60 5.62
N TRP A 14 0.53 -4.37 4.35
CA TRP A 14 -0.41 -5.19 3.59
C TRP A 14 0.05 -6.65 3.50
N GLU A 15 1.34 -6.91 3.27
CA GLU A 15 1.90 -8.27 3.28
C GLU A 15 1.70 -8.93 4.66
N ILE A 16 1.97 -8.23 5.76
CA ILE A 16 1.74 -8.76 7.12
C ILE A 16 0.25 -9.08 7.34
N LEU A 17 -0.64 -8.16 6.98
CA LEU A 17 -2.09 -8.31 7.19
C LEU A 17 -2.72 -9.39 6.30
N THR A 18 -2.05 -9.80 5.22
CA THR A 18 -2.45 -10.89 4.35
C THR A 18 -1.72 -12.21 4.65
N SER A 19 -0.92 -12.26 5.72
CA SER A 19 -0.03 -13.39 6.04
C SER A 19 0.93 -13.78 4.91
N GLY A 20 1.55 -12.76 4.31
CA GLY A 20 2.66 -12.90 3.36
C GLY A 20 2.23 -13.14 1.93
N MET A 21 1.02 -12.71 1.53
CA MET A 21 0.64 -12.75 0.11
C MET A 21 1.57 -11.86 -0.71
N THR A 22 1.90 -12.29 -1.93
CA THR A 22 2.68 -11.48 -2.86
C THR A 22 1.86 -10.28 -3.35
N PRO A 23 2.35 -9.04 -3.17
CA PRO A 23 1.68 -7.83 -3.66
C PRO A 23 1.40 -7.89 -5.15
N TYR A 24 0.20 -7.47 -5.56
CA TYR A 24 -0.24 -7.39 -6.97
C TYR A 24 -0.20 -8.70 -7.77
N TYR A 25 -0.05 -9.87 -7.14
CA TYR A 25 -0.12 -11.15 -7.86
C TYR A 25 -1.47 -11.32 -8.59
N PRO A 26 -1.51 -11.81 -9.85
CA PRO A 26 -0.40 -12.38 -10.65
C PRO A 26 0.22 -11.40 -11.67
N MET A 27 0.15 -10.09 -11.44
CA MET A 27 0.65 -9.09 -12.39
C MET A 27 2.18 -9.17 -12.54
N THR A 28 2.69 -8.89 -13.75
CA THR A 28 4.12 -8.70 -14.01
C THR A 28 4.55 -7.27 -13.71
N ASP A 29 5.86 -7.02 -13.52
CA ASP A 29 6.36 -5.69 -13.18
C ASP A 29 5.86 -4.56 -14.11
N PRO A 30 5.87 -4.70 -15.46
CA PRO A 30 5.34 -3.65 -16.33
C PRO A 30 3.84 -3.40 -16.12
N THR A 31 3.07 -4.46 -15.85
CA THR A 31 1.63 -4.35 -15.57
C THR A 31 1.38 -3.70 -14.22
N VAL A 32 2.17 -4.02 -13.19
CA VAL A 32 2.10 -3.39 -11.87
C VAL A 32 2.38 -1.89 -11.98
N ILE A 33 3.43 -1.50 -12.70
CA ILE A 33 3.77 -0.09 -12.93
C ILE A 33 2.59 0.65 -13.56
N GLY A 34 2.02 0.10 -14.65
CA GLY A 34 0.86 0.69 -15.31
C GLY A 34 -0.37 0.81 -14.40
N TYR A 35 -0.67 -0.25 -13.64
CA TYR A 35 -1.78 -0.29 -12.71
C TYR A 35 -1.64 0.76 -11.59
N VAL A 36 -0.48 0.83 -10.95
CA VAL A 36 -0.21 1.77 -9.85
C VAL A 36 -0.20 3.22 -10.33
N CYS A 37 0.44 3.50 -11.47
CA CYS A 37 0.42 4.83 -12.09
C CYS A 37 -0.98 5.25 -12.54
N GLY A 38 -1.85 4.30 -12.89
CA GLY A 38 -3.26 4.51 -13.18
C GLY A 38 -4.16 4.73 -11.95
N GLY A 39 -3.60 4.72 -10.75
CA GLY A 39 -4.34 4.90 -9.49
C GLY A 39 -4.75 3.60 -8.80
N GLY A 40 -4.41 2.43 -9.37
CA GLY A 40 -4.66 1.13 -8.77
C GLY A 40 -3.84 0.92 -7.48
N ARG A 41 -4.44 0.24 -6.50
CA ARG A 41 -3.84 -0.02 -5.17
C ARG A 41 -4.06 -1.46 -4.74
N LEU A 42 -3.36 -1.88 -3.69
CA LEU A 42 -3.55 -3.20 -3.11
C LEU A 42 -4.98 -3.32 -2.53
N PRO A 43 -5.64 -4.47 -2.70
CA PRO A 43 -7.03 -4.68 -2.28
C PRO A 43 -7.18 -4.86 -0.77
N ARG A 44 -8.24 -4.27 -0.18
CA ARG A 44 -8.60 -4.46 1.24
C ARG A 44 -9.20 -5.84 1.50
N GLU A 45 -9.86 -6.40 0.51
CA GLU A 45 -10.58 -7.68 0.59
C GLU A 45 -9.65 -8.88 0.77
N HIS A 46 -8.35 -8.75 0.52
CA HIS A 46 -7.37 -9.81 0.75
C HIS A 46 -6.91 -9.90 2.22
N LEU A 47 -7.21 -8.88 3.04
CA LEU A 47 -6.75 -8.85 4.44
C LEU A 47 -7.42 -9.98 5.24
N LEU A 48 -6.63 -10.61 6.12
CA LEU A 48 -7.13 -11.66 7.00
C LEU A 48 -7.77 -11.05 8.26
N GLY A 49 -9.07 -11.26 8.41
CA GLY A 49 -9.84 -10.77 9.55
C GLY A 49 -10.34 -9.33 9.39
N ARG A 50 -10.81 -8.73 10.49
CA ARG A 50 -11.29 -7.33 10.49
C ARG A 50 -10.11 -6.37 10.66
N CYS A 51 -9.70 -5.73 9.57
CA CYS A 51 -8.80 -4.58 9.62
C CYS A 51 -9.58 -3.33 10.07
N PRO A 52 -9.16 -2.65 11.16
CA PRO A 52 -9.78 -1.39 11.59
C PRO A 52 -9.75 -0.35 10.48
N ASP A 53 -10.84 0.41 10.32
CA ASP A 53 -10.95 1.40 9.23
C ASP A 53 -9.84 2.46 9.29
N GLY A 54 -9.45 2.88 10.50
CA GLY A 54 -8.35 3.84 10.68
C GLY A 54 -6.99 3.30 10.20
N LEU A 55 -6.73 2.01 10.39
CA LEU A 55 -5.50 1.39 9.89
C LEU A 55 -5.53 1.30 8.37
N TRP A 56 -6.66 0.94 7.77
CA TRP A 56 -6.78 0.90 6.31
C TRP A 56 -6.60 2.29 5.69
N ALA A 57 -7.25 3.31 6.25
CA ALA A 57 -7.11 4.69 5.79
C ALA A 57 -5.64 5.18 5.88
N LEU A 58 -4.91 4.74 6.91
CA LEU A 58 -3.47 5.02 7.02
C LEU A 58 -2.70 4.39 5.86
N LEU A 59 -2.92 3.10 5.56
CA LEU A 59 -2.25 2.42 4.45
C LEU A 59 -2.58 3.06 3.10
N GLU A 60 -3.85 3.45 2.88
CA GLU A 60 -4.26 4.19 1.68
C GLU A 60 -3.50 5.52 1.56
N SER A 61 -3.29 6.25 2.67
CA SER A 61 -2.52 7.50 2.67
C SER A 61 -1.05 7.28 2.35
N CYS A 62 -0.45 6.17 2.79
CA CYS A 62 0.93 5.79 2.42
C CYS A 62 1.06 5.59 0.90
N TRP A 63 -0.02 5.23 0.22
CA TRP A 63 -0.06 5.05 -1.22
C TRP A 63 -0.66 6.23 -2.00
N ALA A 64 -0.63 7.45 -1.45
CA ALA A 64 -1.03 8.63 -2.21
C ALA A 64 -0.19 8.77 -3.50
N THR A 65 -0.86 9.12 -4.63
CA THR A 65 -0.21 9.24 -5.94
C THR A 65 0.87 10.32 -5.93
N ARG A 66 0.56 11.48 -5.35
CA ARG A 66 1.52 12.55 -5.12
C ARG A 66 2.34 12.23 -3.88
N GLU A 67 3.65 12.41 -3.94
CA GLU A 67 4.54 12.05 -2.83
C GLU A 67 4.41 12.98 -1.62
N GLU A 68 4.05 14.25 -1.86
CA GLU A 68 3.82 15.24 -0.82
C GLU A 68 2.62 14.90 0.06
N ASP A 69 1.61 14.23 -0.50
CA ASP A 69 0.36 13.86 0.19
C ASP A 69 0.51 12.63 1.08
N ARG A 70 1.61 11.87 0.93
CA ARG A 70 1.91 10.74 1.81
C ARG A 70 2.29 11.26 3.20
N PRO A 71 1.96 10.57 4.30
CA PRO A 71 2.43 10.96 5.63
C PRO A 71 3.97 10.89 5.71
N ARG A 72 4.54 11.53 6.73
CA ARG A 72 5.91 11.29 7.19
C ARG A 72 5.92 10.18 8.22
N PHE A 73 7.05 9.51 8.41
CA PHE A 73 7.13 8.47 9.46
C PHE A 73 6.83 9.02 10.87
N ALA A 74 7.14 10.29 11.13
CA ALA A 74 6.82 10.94 12.40
C ALA A 74 5.31 11.15 12.65
N GLU A 75 4.46 10.91 11.63
CA GLU A 75 3.00 11.06 11.68
C GLU A 75 2.26 9.72 11.66
N LEU A 76 3.00 8.60 11.58
CA LEU A 76 2.47 7.23 11.59
C LEU A 76 2.33 6.66 13.01
#